data_AF-A0A9X2AR73-F1
#
_entry.id   AF-A0A9X2AR73-F1
#
_cell.length_a   1.000
_cell.length_b   1.000
_cell.length_c   1.000
_cell.angle_alpha   90.00
_cell.angle_beta   90.00
_cell.angle_gamma   90.00
#
_symmetry.space_group_name_H-M   'P 1'
#
loop_
_entity.id
_entity.type
_entity.pdbx_description
1 polymer ?
#
loop_
_entity_poly.entity_id
_entity_poly.type
_entity_poly.pdbx_seq_one_letter_code
_entity_poly.pdbx_strand_id
1 'polypeptide(L)'
;MSSEYLMRFLEIGAIDLKGDDTKLEKLRATAKGLSTVLKKAPAKTVCFTMAAADPGIASDDPTIQAAMTVLRMQWETVSNAYARPPVAILRAILLDAIVLAARSDDAISVAFVNTARNALAQAETSDEEAVWREAVGEIEAKVDARAEEEWATPEMIEVEALQYSPPAAVTASFKPTKVERSSLNTQMHAAAGPWGGTNPNQYQPNHNPQQWSAEFASKMSVAVAQAIDSAVEGLAPTPIDLSKPLTALANAVALHVDNVLASFSTATAGLQRRTNLLWWKEALYSTSAQESYLDLPLYEAASLMALDLHEQVPTYSPASVSSFLKEAIRCLPVDPADANSDKREVAVLVQESRTTAFMQPFRNLAAQYVQAAEGRGPLLSVIGHPQNPGTIDAGQFRALVGIDATARMTPAEWGTYLFRELQSARATNAGVKRSKRK
;
A
#
# COMPACT_ATOMS: atom_id res chain seq x y z
N MET A 1 -23.57 -14.37 2.92
CA MET A 1 -23.42 -14.66 4.36
C MET A 1 -21.97 -15.06 4.56
N SER A 2 -21.21 -14.37 5.41
CA SER A 2 -19.81 -14.74 5.60
C SER A 2 -19.74 -16.06 6.37
N SER A 3 -19.12 -17.10 5.79
CA SER A 3 -18.92 -18.39 6.46
C SER A 3 -18.16 -18.16 7.76
N GLU A 4 -18.69 -18.65 8.87
CA GLU A 4 -18.01 -18.65 10.18
C GLU A 4 -17.28 -19.99 10.30
N TYR A 5 -15.96 -19.96 10.25
CA TYR A 5 -15.16 -21.20 10.22
C TYR A 5 -15.18 -21.91 11.57
N LEU A 6 -15.42 -21.17 12.66
CA LEU A 6 -15.65 -21.77 13.97
C LEU A 6 -16.85 -22.74 13.97
N MET A 7 -17.93 -22.43 13.25
CA MET A 7 -19.08 -23.32 13.12
C MET A 7 -18.75 -24.56 12.30
N ARG A 8 -17.92 -24.42 11.26
CA ARG A 8 -17.46 -25.58 10.46
C ARG A 8 -16.69 -26.59 11.30
N PHE A 9 -15.86 -26.12 12.23
CA PHE A 9 -15.14 -26.98 13.17
C PHE A 9 -16.08 -27.72 14.14
N LEU A 10 -17.21 -27.11 14.52
CA LEU A 10 -18.26 -27.79 15.30
C LEU A 10 -19.00 -28.84 14.45
N GLU A 11 -19.34 -28.50 13.21
CA GLU A 11 -20.08 -29.37 12.28
C GLU A 11 -19.33 -30.67 11.99
N ILE A 12 -18.00 -30.61 11.83
CA ILE A 12 -17.17 -31.79 11.62
C ILE A 12 -16.78 -32.50 12.92
N GLY A 13 -17.20 -31.99 14.08
CA GLY A 13 -16.89 -32.57 15.40
C GLY A 13 -15.44 -32.39 15.85
N ALA A 14 -14.65 -31.52 15.21
CA ALA A 14 -13.27 -31.22 15.61
C ALA A 14 -13.21 -30.49 16.96
N ILE A 15 -14.28 -29.78 17.33
CA ILE A 15 -14.48 -29.19 18.65
C ILE A 15 -15.89 -29.49 19.17
N ASP A 16 -16.05 -29.58 20.48
CA ASP A 16 -17.35 -29.83 21.13
C ASP A 16 -17.57 -28.83 22.29
N LEU A 17 -18.70 -28.13 22.25
CA LEU A 17 -19.14 -27.16 23.27
C LEU A 17 -20.17 -27.74 24.25
N LYS A 18 -20.54 -29.02 24.08
CA LYS A 18 -21.56 -29.73 24.85
C LYS A 18 -22.93 -29.05 24.78
N GLY A 19 -23.28 -28.51 23.61
CA GLY A 19 -24.60 -27.91 23.34
C GLY A 19 -24.89 -26.60 24.08
N ASP A 20 -23.87 -25.82 24.45
CA ASP A 20 -24.04 -24.56 25.18
C ASP A 20 -23.71 -23.35 24.29
N ASP A 21 -24.76 -22.74 23.73
CA ASP A 21 -24.68 -21.57 22.85
C ASP A 21 -24.00 -20.36 23.53
N THR A 22 -24.05 -20.26 24.85
CA THR A 22 -23.37 -19.16 25.57
C THR A 22 -21.85 -19.28 25.48
N LYS A 23 -21.31 -20.50 25.33
CA LYS A 23 -19.89 -20.71 25.08
C LYS A 23 -19.52 -20.31 23.66
N LEU A 24 -20.37 -20.63 22.69
CA LEU A 24 -20.15 -20.27 21.29
C LEU A 24 -20.01 -18.74 21.13
N GLU A 25 -20.90 -17.96 21.76
CA GLU A 25 -20.81 -16.49 21.74
C GLU A 25 -19.50 -15.97 22.35
N LYS A 26 -18.98 -16.61 23.40
CA LYS A 26 -17.67 -16.25 23.98
C LYS A 26 -16.53 -16.57 23.03
N LEU A 27 -16.61 -17.66 22.28
CA LEU A 27 -15.61 -18.03 21.27
C LEU A 27 -15.63 -17.03 20.10
N ARG A 28 -16.81 -16.65 19.61
CA ARG A 28 -17.00 -15.59 18.60
C ARG A 28 -16.41 -14.25 19.03
N ALA A 29 -16.70 -13.83 20.27
CA ALA A 29 -16.13 -12.62 20.84
C ALA A 29 -14.60 -12.69 20.92
N THR A 30 -14.06 -13.87 21.25
CA THR A 30 -12.61 -14.12 21.28
C THR A 30 -12.00 -14.02 19.89
N ALA A 31 -12.61 -14.64 18.87
CA ALA A 31 -12.16 -14.57 17.48
C ALA A 31 -12.14 -13.13 16.96
N LYS A 32 -13.17 -12.34 17.28
CA LYS A 32 -13.23 -10.90 16.96
C LYS A 32 -12.14 -10.09 17.69
N GLY A 33 -11.86 -10.42 18.94
CA GLY A 33 -10.76 -9.84 19.72
C GLY A 33 -9.40 -10.11 19.08
N LEU A 34 -9.13 -11.36 18.71
CA LEU A 34 -7.90 -11.77 18.03
C LEU A 34 -7.78 -11.18 16.61
N SER A 35 -8.88 -11.07 15.87
CA SER A 35 -8.91 -10.36 14.57
C SER A 35 -8.47 -8.90 14.73
N THR A 36 -8.89 -8.23 15.81
CA THR A 36 -8.45 -6.87 16.13
C THR A 36 -6.96 -6.81 16.49
N VAL A 37 -6.43 -7.84 17.16
CA VAL A 37 -4.98 -7.96 17.42
C VAL A 37 -4.21 -8.10 16.11
N LEU A 38 -4.68 -8.92 15.17
CA LEU A 38 -4.05 -9.09 13.86
C LEU A 38 -4.03 -7.79 13.06
N LYS A 39 -5.13 -7.03 13.04
CA LYS A 39 -5.17 -5.71 12.35
C LYS A 39 -4.18 -4.71 12.94
N LYS A 40 -3.91 -4.78 14.25
CA LYS A 40 -2.91 -3.92 14.91
C LYS A 40 -1.48 -4.41 14.72
N ALA A 41 -1.29 -5.72 14.53
CA ALA A 41 0.01 -6.35 14.35
C ALA A 41 -0.05 -7.42 13.24
N PRO A 42 -0.12 -7.02 11.96
CA PRO A 42 -0.33 -7.95 10.84
C PRO A 42 0.73 -9.06 10.76
N ALA A 43 1.96 -8.81 11.21
CA ALA A 43 3.05 -9.79 11.23
C ALA A 43 2.72 -11.06 12.03
N LYS A 44 1.79 -11.00 12.99
CA LYS A 44 1.32 -12.18 13.75
C LYS A 44 0.49 -13.15 12.91
N THR A 45 0.06 -12.75 11.71
CA THR A 45 -0.73 -13.62 10.82
C THR A 45 -0.01 -14.93 10.53
N VAL A 46 1.32 -14.88 10.35
CA VAL A 46 2.13 -16.07 10.03
C VAL A 46 2.08 -17.08 11.18
N CYS A 47 2.46 -16.69 12.40
CA CYS A 47 2.45 -17.60 13.55
C CYS A 47 1.03 -18.05 13.92
N PHE A 48 0.01 -17.18 13.79
CA PHE A 48 -1.39 -17.55 14.00
C PHE A 48 -1.83 -18.63 13.00
N THR A 49 -1.48 -18.48 11.72
CA THR A 49 -1.84 -19.44 10.67
C THR A 49 -1.17 -20.78 10.91
N MET A 50 0.14 -20.78 11.20
CA MET A 50 0.89 -22.02 11.46
C MET A 50 0.41 -22.73 12.73
N ALA A 51 0.07 -21.97 13.78
CA ALA A 51 -0.49 -22.52 15.00
C ALA A 51 -1.88 -23.12 14.80
N ALA A 52 -2.75 -22.43 14.05
CA ALA A 52 -4.07 -22.93 13.71
C ALA A 52 -3.98 -24.21 12.85
N ALA A 53 -3.04 -24.27 11.89
CA ALA A 53 -2.93 -25.37 10.94
C ALA A 53 -2.32 -26.67 11.52
N ASP A 54 -1.71 -26.63 12.71
CA ASP A 54 -1.01 -27.79 13.30
C ASP A 54 -1.79 -28.43 14.47
N PRO A 55 -2.42 -29.61 14.27
CA PRO A 55 -3.12 -30.31 15.35
C PRO A 55 -2.23 -30.73 16.52
N GLY A 56 -0.93 -30.92 16.26
CA GLY A 56 0.06 -31.34 17.24
C GLY A 56 0.76 -30.19 17.96
N ILE A 57 0.30 -28.94 17.80
CA ILE A 57 0.95 -27.80 18.45
C ILE A 57 0.93 -27.91 19.98
N ALA A 58 2.08 -27.61 20.59
CA ALA A 58 2.24 -27.67 22.04
C ALA A 58 1.37 -26.62 22.74
N SER A 59 0.76 -26.99 23.87
CA SER A 59 -0.16 -26.10 24.59
C SER A 59 0.52 -24.86 25.16
N ASP A 60 1.84 -24.89 25.35
CA ASP A 60 2.68 -23.80 25.84
C ASP A 60 3.26 -22.91 24.73
N ASP A 61 2.93 -23.16 23.46
CA ASP A 61 3.34 -22.28 22.36
C ASP A 61 2.86 -20.84 22.61
N PRO A 62 3.71 -19.81 22.39
CA PRO A 62 3.37 -18.41 22.65
C PRO A 62 2.07 -17.95 21.97
N THR A 63 1.76 -18.47 20.78
CA THR A 63 0.54 -18.13 20.04
C THR A 63 -0.69 -18.71 20.72
N ILE A 64 -0.61 -19.96 21.18
CA ILE A 64 -1.68 -20.63 21.93
C ILE A 64 -1.91 -19.94 23.28
N GLN A 65 -0.83 -19.54 23.98
CA GLN A 65 -0.93 -18.79 25.24
C GLN A 65 -1.53 -17.40 25.05
N ALA A 66 -1.18 -16.71 23.96
CA ALA A 66 -1.78 -15.43 23.62
C ALA A 66 -3.28 -15.57 23.31
N ALA A 67 -3.67 -16.59 22.55
CA ALA A 67 -5.07 -16.90 22.26
C ALA A 67 -5.85 -17.22 23.54
N MET A 68 -5.28 -18.03 24.44
CA MET A 68 -5.87 -18.36 25.73
C MET A 68 -6.05 -17.13 26.62
N THR A 69 -5.12 -16.17 26.56
CA THR A 69 -5.23 -14.92 27.31
C THR A 69 -6.43 -14.09 26.85
N VAL A 70 -6.65 -13.98 25.53
CA VAL A 70 -7.85 -13.29 25.00
C VAL A 70 -9.12 -14.06 25.34
N LEU A 71 -9.11 -15.40 25.28
CA LEU A 71 -10.25 -16.23 25.66
C LEU A 71 -10.65 -16.01 27.12
N ARG A 72 -9.68 -15.93 28.04
CA ARG A 72 -9.94 -15.66 29.47
C ARG A 72 -10.63 -14.32 29.72
N MET A 73 -10.42 -13.32 28.85
CA MET A 73 -11.12 -12.03 28.95
C MET A 73 -12.60 -12.13 28.57
N GLN A 74 -12.99 -13.11 27.75
CA GLN A 74 -14.38 -13.34 27.34
C GLN A 74 -15.05 -14.46 28.16
N TRP A 75 -14.25 -15.38 28.71
CA TRP A 75 -14.69 -16.52 29.49
C TRP A 75 -13.85 -16.69 30.75
N GLU A 76 -14.20 -15.96 31.81
CA GLU A 76 -13.46 -15.96 33.08
C GLU A 76 -13.33 -17.35 33.71
N THR A 77 -14.38 -18.17 33.63
CA THR A 77 -14.41 -19.53 34.20
C THR A 77 -13.81 -20.61 33.30
N VAL A 78 -13.15 -20.26 32.19
CA VAL A 78 -12.56 -21.24 31.26
C VAL A 78 -11.52 -22.14 31.94
N SER A 79 -10.78 -21.61 32.91
CA SER A 79 -9.79 -22.37 33.67
C SER A 79 -10.42 -23.45 34.56
N ASN A 80 -11.71 -23.31 34.93
CA ASN A 80 -12.45 -24.34 35.66
C ASN A 80 -12.96 -25.44 34.71
N ALA A 81 -13.19 -25.10 33.44
CA ALA A 81 -13.65 -26.03 32.42
C ALA A 81 -12.49 -26.84 31.82
N TYR A 82 -11.29 -26.25 31.74
CA TYR A 82 -10.11 -26.87 31.14
C TYR A 82 -8.87 -26.66 32.02
N ALA A 83 -8.29 -27.76 32.51
CA ALA A 83 -7.06 -27.73 33.31
C ALA A 83 -5.81 -27.32 32.51
N ARG A 84 -5.85 -27.47 31.19
CA ARG A 84 -4.81 -27.04 30.23
C ARG A 84 -5.47 -26.26 29.10
N PRO A 85 -4.73 -25.39 28.37
CA PRO A 85 -5.27 -24.69 27.21
C PRO A 85 -5.95 -25.68 26.23
N PRO A 86 -7.23 -25.47 25.86
CA PRO A 86 -7.93 -26.36 24.95
C PRO A 86 -7.47 -26.11 23.51
N VAL A 87 -6.39 -26.77 23.08
CA VAL A 87 -5.68 -26.51 21.82
C VAL A 87 -6.61 -26.55 20.61
N ALA A 88 -7.46 -27.57 20.45
CA ALA A 88 -8.39 -27.67 19.32
C ALA A 88 -9.35 -26.48 19.23
N ILE A 89 -9.90 -26.04 20.37
CA ILE A 89 -10.78 -24.86 20.44
C ILE A 89 -10.01 -23.60 20.07
N LEU A 90 -8.80 -23.42 20.60
CA LEU A 90 -7.98 -22.25 20.31
C LEU A 90 -7.54 -22.19 18.83
N ARG A 91 -7.23 -23.33 18.20
CA ARG A 91 -6.92 -23.44 16.77
C ARG A 91 -8.10 -23.01 15.89
N ALA A 92 -9.31 -23.49 16.20
CA ALA A 92 -10.53 -23.10 15.48
C ALA A 92 -10.81 -21.59 15.60
N ILE A 93 -10.66 -21.03 16.81
CA ILE A 93 -10.79 -19.59 17.06
C ILE A 93 -9.73 -18.79 16.28
N LEU A 94 -8.48 -19.28 16.22
CA LEU A 94 -7.42 -18.62 15.49
C LEU A 94 -7.72 -18.57 13.98
N LEU A 95 -8.15 -19.68 13.37
CA LEU A 95 -8.55 -19.68 11.96
C LEU A 95 -9.67 -18.66 11.69
N ASP A 96 -10.72 -18.68 12.50
CA ASP A 96 -11.85 -17.76 12.33
C ASP A 96 -11.41 -16.30 12.49
N ALA A 97 -10.55 -16.00 13.47
CA ALA A 97 -9.96 -14.68 13.67
C ALA A 97 -9.11 -14.21 12.47
N ILE A 98 -8.31 -15.10 11.87
CA ILE A 98 -7.49 -14.80 10.70
C ILE A 98 -8.37 -14.48 9.51
N VAL A 99 -9.37 -15.31 9.21
CA VAL A 99 -10.28 -15.09 8.07
C VAL A 99 -11.08 -13.80 8.26
N LEU A 100 -11.58 -13.53 9.48
CA LEU A 100 -12.23 -12.26 9.81
C LEU A 100 -11.33 -11.04 9.57
N ALA A 101 -10.03 -11.15 9.90
CA ALA A 101 -9.08 -10.08 9.65
C ALA A 101 -8.78 -9.92 8.14
N ALA A 102 -8.47 -11.02 7.45
CA ALA A 102 -8.13 -11.08 6.03
C ALA A 102 -9.23 -10.52 5.14
N ARG A 103 -10.51 -10.82 5.42
CA ARG A 103 -11.64 -10.23 4.69
C ARG A 103 -11.56 -8.71 4.55
N SER A 104 -11.07 -8.03 5.59
CA SER A 104 -10.96 -6.57 5.64
C SER A 104 -9.56 -5.98 5.39
N ASP A 105 -8.51 -6.82 5.31
CA ASP A 105 -7.12 -6.36 5.21
C ASP A 105 -6.35 -7.22 4.21
N ASP A 106 -5.88 -6.59 3.15
CA ASP A 106 -5.24 -7.27 2.02
C ASP A 106 -3.83 -7.79 2.36
N ALA A 107 -3.11 -7.12 3.26
CA ALA A 107 -1.81 -7.59 3.72
C ALA A 107 -1.93 -8.87 4.54
N ILE A 108 -2.94 -8.92 5.43
CA ILE A 108 -3.27 -10.13 6.18
C ILE A 108 -3.74 -11.24 5.23
N SER A 109 -4.51 -10.91 4.18
CA SER A 109 -4.95 -11.87 3.18
C SER A 109 -3.78 -12.57 2.48
N VAL A 110 -2.81 -11.79 1.99
CA VAL A 110 -1.61 -12.32 1.33
C VAL A 110 -0.79 -13.20 2.28
N ALA A 111 -0.58 -12.74 3.51
CA ALA A 111 0.19 -13.50 4.50
C ALA A 111 -0.51 -14.80 4.90
N PHE A 112 -1.83 -14.79 5.09
CA PHE A 112 -2.61 -15.99 5.39
C PHE A 112 -2.48 -17.02 4.28
N VAL A 113 -2.80 -16.67 3.04
CA VAL A 113 -2.83 -17.63 1.91
C VAL A 113 -1.45 -18.26 1.70
N ASN A 114 -0.39 -17.44 1.62
CA ASN A 114 0.97 -17.93 1.39
C ASN A 114 1.45 -18.82 2.55
N THR A 115 1.15 -18.45 3.79
CA THR A 115 1.53 -19.24 4.96
C THR A 115 0.73 -20.54 5.05
N ALA A 116 -0.58 -20.50 4.81
CA ALA A 116 -1.45 -21.68 4.84
C ALA A 116 -1.05 -22.69 3.75
N ARG A 117 -0.73 -22.23 2.53
CA ARG A 117 -0.23 -23.08 1.44
C ARG A 117 1.05 -23.83 1.81
N ASN A 118 1.91 -23.21 2.62
CA ASN A 118 3.13 -23.84 3.13
C ASN A 118 2.84 -24.80 4.28
N ALA A 119 2.11 -24.35 5.29
CA ALA A 119 1.80 -25.14 6.48
C ALA A 119 0.98 -26.40 6.16
N LEU A 120 -0.08 -26.27 5.33
CA LEU A 120 -0.97 -27.37 4.98
C LEU A 120 -0.33 -28.39 4.05
N ALA A 121 0.68 -28.00 3.26
CA ALA A 121 1.42 -28.94 2.42
C ALA A 121 2.24 -29.95 3.24
N GLN A 122 2.51 -29.64 4.52
CA GLN A 122 3.29 -30.47 5.45
C GLN A 122 2.44 -30.96 6.64
N ALA A 123 1.17 -30.55 6.71
CA ALA A 123 0.27 -30.95 7.78
C ALA A 123 -0.24 -32.38 7.55
N GLU A 124 -0.47 -33.10 8.64
CA GLU A 124 -1.13 -34.40 8.57
C GLU A 124 -2.57 -34.21 8.03
N THR A 125 -2.98 -35.08 7.11
CA THR A 125 -4.35 -35.13 6.60
C THR A 125 -5.31 -35.36 7.75
N SER A 126 -6.18 -34.38 8.01
CA SER A 126 -7.18 -34.42 9.06
C SER A 126 -8.56 -34.18 8.48
N ASP A 127 -9.60 -34.48 9.27
CA ASP A 127 -10.99 -34.18 8.94
C ASP A 127 -11.23 -32.66 8.75
N GLU A 128 -10.27 -31.81 9.13
CA GLU A 128 -10.29 -30.35 8.95
C GLU A 128 -9.91 -29.92 7.51
N GLU A 129 -9.42 -30.81 6.64
CA GLU A 129 -8.90 -30.44 5.31
C GLU A 129 -9.91 -29.65 4.46
N ALA A 130 -11.17 -30.07 4.47
CA ALA A 130 -12.23 -29.39 3.72
C ALA A 130 -12.45 -27.96 4.23
N VAL A 131 -12.40 -27.76 5.55
CA VAL A 131 -12.58 -26.45 6.18
C VAL A 131 -11.43 -25.52 5.81
N TRP A 132 -10.20 -26.02 5.84
CA TRP A 132 -9.01 -25.27 5.41
C TRP A 132 -9.04 -24.93 3.92
N ARG A 133 -9.49 -25.86 3.07
CA ARG A 133 -9.60 -25.63 1.63
C ARG A 133 -10.62 -24.52 1.32
N GLU A 134 -11.76 -24.50 2.00
CA GLU A 134 -12.77 -23.44 1.87
C GLU A 134 -12.20 -22.09 2.34
N ALA A 135 -11.56 -22.06 3.53
CA ALA A 135 -10.97 -20.85 4.11
C ALA A 135 -9.88 -20.23 3.22
N VAL A 136 -8.94 -21.06 2.76
CA VAL A 136 -7.86 -20.60 1.88
C VAL A 136 -8.43 -20.17 0.54
N GLY A 137 -9.33 -20.95 -0.06
CA GLY A 137 -9.93 -20.64 -1.36
C GLY A 137 -10.72 -19.32 -1.37
N GLU A 138 -11.46 -19.02 -0.31
CA GLU A 138 -12.20 -17.75 -0.16
C GLU A 138 -11.23 -16.55 -0.22
N ILE A 139 -10.18 -16.58 0.58
CA ILE A 139 -9.24 -15.45 0.69
C ILE A 139 -8.31 -15.39 -0.52
N GLU A 140 -7.90 -16.53 -1.07
CA GLU A 140 -7.06 -16.62 -2.26
C GLU A 140 -7.76 -16.01 -3.47
N ALA A 141 -9.06 -16.28 -3.68
CA ALA A 141 -9.82 -15.66 -4.78
C ALA A 141 -9.82 -14.11 -4.70
N LYS A 142 -9.87 -13.55 -3.49
CA LYS A 142 -9.75 -12.10 -3.26
C LYS A 142 -8.34 -11.60 -3.60
N VAL A 143 -7.31 -12.30 -3.13
CA VAL A 143 -5.90 -11.93 -3.38
C VAL A 143 -5.58 -11.99 -4.87
N ASP A 144 -6.01 -13.05 -5.55
CA ASP A 144 -5.80 -13.24 -6.99
C ASP A 144 -6.54 -12.19 -7.81
N ALA A 145 -7.80 -11.86 -7.48
CA ALA A 145 -8.53 -10.79 -8.17
C ALA A 145 -7.80 -9.44 -8.08
N ARG A 146 -7.25 -9.10 -6.92
CA ARG A 146 -6.46 -7.88 -6.72
C ARG A 146 -5.12 -7.95 -7.47
N ALA A 147 -4.47 -9.10 -7.46
CA ALA A 147 -3.21 -9.28 -8.18
C ALA A 147 -3.40 -9.19 -9.70
N GLU A 148 -4.45 -9.80 -10.26
CA GLU A 148 -4.75 -9.70 -11.69
C GLU A 148 -5.06 -8.26 -12.12
N GLU A 149 -5.73 -7.47 -11.28
CA GLU A 149 -5.91 -6.03 -11.52
C GLU A 149 -4.57 -5.27 -11.58
N GLU A 150 -3.66 -5.51 -10.62
CA GLU A 150 -2.34 -4.87 -10.59
C GLU A 150 -1.43 -5.32 -11.75
N TRP A 151 -1.65 -6.52 -12.26
CA TRP A 151 -0.88 -7.12 -13.34
C TRP A 151 -1.54 -6.98 -14.71
N ALA A 152 -2.74 -6.41 -14.81
CA ALA A 152 -3.44 -6.25 -16.08
C ALA A 152 -2.61 -5.40 -17.05
N THR A 153 -2.73 -5.71 -18.34
CA THR A 153 -2.24 -4.85 -19.43
C THR A 153 -3.46 -4.51 -20.27
N PRO A 154 -3.98 -3.27 -20.15
CA PRO A 154 -5.21 -2.91 -20.86
C PRO A 154 -4.96 -2.89 -22.37
N GLU A 155 -5.95 -3.31 -23.14
CA GLU A 155 -5.89 -3.28 -24.61
C GLU A 155 -5.89 -1.84 -25.16
N MET A 156 -6.55 -0.93 -24.44
CA MET A 156 -6.59 0.51 -24.75
C MET A 156 -6.34 1.33 -23.49
N ILE A 157 -5.55 2.39 -23.63
CA ILE A 157 -5.31 3.36 -22.56
C ILE A 157 -6.30 4.51 -22.76
N GLU A 158 -7.34 4.53 -21.95
CA GLU A 158 -8.28 5.65 -21.92
C GLU A 158 -7.70 6.78 -21.08
N VAL A 159 -7.69 7.98 -21.64
CA VAL A 159 -7.21 9.19 -20.97
C VAL A 159 -8.41 10.12 -20.80
N GLU A 160 -8.71 10.48 -19.55
CA GLU A 160 -9.77 11.44 -19.27
C GLU A 160 -9.49 12.79 -19.94
N ALA A 161 -10.51 13.42 -20.51
CA ALA A 161 -10.38 14.73 -21.13
C ALA A 161 -9.90 15.79 -20.12
N LEU A 162 -9.15 16.80 -20.60
CA LEU A 162 -8.72 17.94 -19.80
C LEU A 162 -9.93 18.64 -19.18
N GLN A 163 -10.02 18.59 -17.85
CA GLN A 163 -11.06 19.30 -17.11
C GLN A 163 -10.62 20.76 -16.89
N TYR A 164 -10.97 21.63 -17.83
CA TYR A 164 -10.77 23.07 -17.70
C TYR A 164 -12.06 23.81 -18.09
N SER A 165 -12.57 24.62 -17.16
CA SER A 165 -13.65 25.56 -17.46
C SER A 165 -13.06 26.97 -17.60
N PRO A 166 -13.22 27.63 -18.76
CA PRO A 166 -12.76 29.00 -18.93
C PRO A 166 -13.53 29.94 -17.98
N PRO A 167 -12.88 31.00 -17.45
CA PRO A 167 -13.56 32.00 -16.65
C PRO A 167 -14.59 32.77 -17.47
N ALA A 168 -15.62 33.30 -16.81
CA ALA A 168 -16.62 34.15 -17.43
C ALA A 168 -15.97 35.39 -18.07
N ALA A 169 -16.55 35.86 -19.18
CA ALA A 169 -16.06 37.04 -19.89
C ALA A 169 -16.02 38.26 -18.94
N VAL A 170 -14.84 38.87 -18.79
CA VAL A 170 -14.65 40.05 -17.95
C VAL A 170 -15.15 41.27 -18.73
N THR A 171 -16.24 41.90 -18.25
CA THR A 171 -16.68 43.21 -18.74
C THR A 171 -15.81 44.31 -18.15
N ALA A 172 -15.27 45.18 -19.00
CA ALA A 172 -14.44 46.30 -18.56
C ALA A 172 -15.23 47.22 -17.61
N SER A 173 -14.67 47.47 -16.43
CA SER A 173 -15.26 48.41 -15.45
C SER A 173 -14.51 49.74 -15.48
N PHE A 174 -15.28 50.83 -15.61
CA PHE A 174 -14.77 52.20 -15.58
C PHE A 174 -15.04 52.78 -14.20
N LYS A 175 -14.02 53.39 -13.57
CA LYS A 175 -14.23 54.14 -12.33
C LYS A 175 -14.88 55.49 -12.67
N PRO A 176 -15.96 55.91 -11.99
CA PRO A 176 -16.53 57.22 -12.22
C PRO A 176 -15.55 58.30 -11.75
N THR A 177 -15.01 59.08 -12.68
CA THR A 177 -14.19 60.26 -12.35
C THR A 177 -15.07 61.37 -11.81
N LYS A 178 -14.75 61.92 -10.63
CA LYS A 178 -15.42 63.11 -10.11
C LYS A 178 -14.66 64.35 -10.54
N VAL A 179 -15.36 65.31 -11.13
CA VAL A 179 -14.81 66.65 -11.40
C VAL A 179 -14.37 67.29 -10.08
N GLU A 180 -13.15 67.84 -10.05
CA GLU A 180 -12.61 68.54 -8.89
C GLU A 180 -13.31 69.90 -8.70
N ARG A 181 -14.37 69.90 -7.88
CA ARG A 181 -15.25 71.07 -7.73
C ARG A 181 -14.55 72.31 -7.17
N SER A 182 -13.51 72.13 -6.33
CA SER A 182 -12.69 73.22 -5.80
C SER A 182 -11.99 73.97 -6.92
N SER A 183 -11.24 73.25 -7.76
CA SER A 183 -10.52 73.81 -8.90
C SER A 183 -11.47 74.47 -9.88
N LEU A 184 -12.57 73.80 -10.25
CA LEU A 184 -13.58 74.38 -11.13
C LEU A 184 -14.17 75.68 -10.54
N ASN A 185 -14.55 75.69 -9.26
CA ASN A 185 -15.08 76.88 -8.62
C ASN A 185 -14.07 78.04 -8.61
N THR A 186 -12.80 77.78 -8.31
CA THR A 186 -11.74 78.79 -8.37
C THR A 186 -11.63 79.40 -9.77
N GLN A 187 -11.69 78.59 -10.82
CA GLN A 187 -11.65 79.08 -12.20
C GLN A 187 -12.91 79.86 -12.59
N MET A 188 -14.09 79.40 -12.17
CA MET A 188 -15.35 80.13 -12.37
C MET A 188 -15.34 81.48 -11.65
N HIS A 189 -14.77 81.54 -10.45
CA HIS A 189 -14.65 82.77 -9.68
C HIS A 189 -13.67 83.75 -10.34
N ALA A 190 -12.56 83.25 -10.90
CA ALA A 190 -11.66 84.04 -11.75
C ALA A 190 -12.34 84.56 -13.01
N ALA A 191 -13.22 83.78 -13.64
CA ALA A 191 -14.01 84.26 -14.78
C ALA A 191 -14.98 85.39 -14.38
N ALA A 192 -15.51 85.37 -13.15
CA ALA A 192 -16.55 86.30 -12.68
C ALA A 192 -16.07 87.73 -12.41
N GLY A 193 -14.77 87.97 -12.21
CA GLY A 193 -14.24 89.33 -12.01
C GLY A 193 -12.79 89.36 -11.55
N PRO A 194 -12.25 90.56 -11.25
CA PRO A 194 -10.81 90.77 -11.09
C PRO A 194 -10.25 90.20 -9.80
N TRP A 195 -11.12 89.67 -8.94
CA TRP A 195 -10.81 89.20 -7.59
C TRP A 195 -10.43 87.71 -7.54
N GLY A 196 -10.66 86.96 -8.63
CA GLY A 196 -10.22 85.57 -8.67
C GLY A 196 -8.72 85.45 -8.93
N GLY A 197 -8.16 84.30 -8.61
CA GLY A 197 -6.71 84.07 -8.58
C GLY A 197 -6.02 84.22 -9.95
N THR A 198 -5.76 83.10 -10.62
CA THR A 198 -4.95 83.09 -11.85
C THR A 198 -5.79 83.52 -13.06
N ASN A 199 -5.30 84.49 -13.82
CA ASN A 199 -5.93 85.01 -15.05
C ASN A 199 -7.40 85.46 -14.87
N PRO A 200 -7.70 86.37 -13.91
CA PRO A 200 -9.07 86.79 -13.67
C PRO A 200 -9.62 87.65 -14.81
N ASN A 201 -10.94 87.77 -14.87
CA ASN A 201 -11.61 88.74 -15.71
C ASN A 201 -11.34 90.15 -15.18
N GLN A 202 -10.62 90.96 -15.95
CA GLN A 202 -10.17 92.28 -15.51
C GLN A 202 -11.34 93.28 -15.37
N TYR A 203 -12.48 93.00 -15.99
CA TYR A 203 -13.64 93.87 -15.96
C TYR A 203 -14.55 93.54 -14.79
N GLN A 204 -15.33 94.53 -14.35
CA GLN A 204 -16.37 94.35 -13.34
C GLN A 204 -17.75 94.45 -14.00
N PRO A 205 -18.73 93.64 -13.56
CA PRO A 205 -20.08 93.64 -14.15
C PRO A 205 -20.72 95.03 -14.17
N ASN A 206 -20.47 95.85 -13.14
CA ASN A 206 -21.13 97.14 -12.95
C ASN A 206 -20.45 98.32 -13.65
N HIS A 207 -19.15 98.21 -13.98
CA HIS A 207 -18.40 99.32 -14.59
C HIS A 207 -18.28 99.19 -16.11
N ASN A 208 -18.08 97.97 -16.63
CA ASN A 208 -17.91 97.71 -18.07
C ASN A 208 -18.67 96.42 -18.47
N PRO A 209 -20.02 96.45 -18.48
CA PRO A 209 -20.85 95.25 -18.57
C PRO A 209 -20.66 94.44 -19.86
N GLN A 210 -20.49 95.13 -21.01
CA GLN A 210 -20.29 94.45 -22.30
C GLN A 210 -18.97 93.67 -22.34
N GLN A 211 -17.86 94.32 -21.96
CA GLN A 211 -16.52 93.71 -21.95
C GLN A 211 -16.43 92.61 -20.90
N TRP A 212 -17.03 92.82 -19.73
CA TRP A 212 -17.13 91.81 -18.69
C TRP A 212 -17.83 90.54 -19.20
N SER A 213 -18.98 90.68 -19.87
CA SER A 213 -19.76 89.53 -20.34
C SER A 213 -18.99 88.68 -21.37
N ALA A 214 -18.24 89.32 -22.27
CA ALA A 214 -17.44 88.65 -23.28
C ALA A 214 -16.26 87.87 -22.66
N GLU A 215 -15.53 88.49 -21.73
CA GLU A 215 -14.44 87.80 -21.03
C GLU A 215 -14.96 86.70 -20.10
N PHE A 216 -16.07 86.93 -19.41
CA PHE A 216 -16.70 85.94 -18.54
C PHE A 216 -17.06 84.69 -19.33
N ALA A 217 -17.79 84.83 -20.45
CA ALA A 217 -18.21 83.71 -21.27
C ALA A 217 -17.03 82.89 -21.78
N SER A 218 -15.99 83.57 -22.29
CA SER A 218 -14.76 82.92 -22.78
C SER A 218 -14.07 82.13 -21.66
N LYS A 219 -13.74 82.78 -20.53
CA LYS A 219 -13.02 82.14 -19.43
C LYS A 219 -13.83 81.02 -18.77
N MET A 220 -15.13 81.21 -18.59
CA MET A 220 -16.05 80.19 -18.05
C MET A 220 -16.11 78.95 -18.94
N SER A 221 -16.15 79.12 -20.26
CA SER A 221 -16.19 78.00 -21.21
C SER A 221 -14.91 77.15 -21.13
N VAL A 222 -13.74 77.79 -21.01
CA VAL A 222 -12.45 77.11 -20.84
C VAL A 222 -12.44 76.31 -19.54
N ALA A 223 -12.93 76.89 -18.44
CA ALA A 223 -12.96 76.22 -17.14
C ALA A 223 -13.83 74.95 -17.16
N VAL A 224 -15.00 75.02 -17.80
CA VAL A 224 -15.90 73.86 -17.96
C VAL A 224 -15.29 72.81 -18.89
N ALA A 225 -14.69 73.22 -20.01
CA ALA A 225 -14.05 72.29 -20.94
C ALA A 225 -12.90 71.53 -20.26
N GLN A 226 -12.01 72.22 -19.56
CA GLN A 226 -10.90 71.59 -18.84
C GLN A 226 -11.41 70.59 -17.77
N ALA A 227 -12.46 70.95 -17.04
CA ALA A 227 -13.07 70.04 -16.08
C ALA A 227 -13.65 68.77 -16.72
N ILE A 228 -14.21 68.87 -17.92
CA ILE A 228 -14.71 67.72 -18.69
C ILE A 228 -13.55 66.89 -19.23
N ASP A 229 -12.57 67.52 -19.86
CA ASP A 229 -11.41 66.84 -20.45
C ASP A 229 -10.65 66.06 -19.39
N SER A 230 -10.39 66.66 -18.22
CA SER A 230 -9.77 65.96 -17.08
C SER A 230 -10.64 64.82 -16.54
N ALA A 231 -11.97 64.94 -16.58
CA ALA A 231 -12.85 63.86 -16.16
C ALA A 231 -12.80 62.68 -17.14
N VAL A 232 -12.70 62.96 -18.43
CA VAL A 232 -12.59 61.96 -19.51
C VAL A 232 -11.23 61.26 -19.49
N GLU A 233 -10.13 61.99 -19.29
CA GLU A 233 -8.79 61.40 -19.13
C GLU A 233 -8.74 60.42 -17.94
N GLY A 234 -9.53 60.67 -16.90
CA GLY A 234 -9.67 59.75 -15.76
C GLY A 234 -10.43 58.44 -16.05
N LEU A 235 -11.12 58.31 -17.21
CA LEU A 235 -11.91 57.14 -17.60
C LEU A 235 -11.04 56.02 -18.23
N ALA A 236 -9.81 55.81 -17.74
CA ALA A 236 -9.01 54.66 -18.18
C ALA A 236 -9.64 53.34 -17.65
N PRO A 237 -9.87 52.33 -18.51
CA PRO A 237 -10.35 51.03 -18.05
C PRO A 237 -9.32 50.42 -17.09
N THR A 238 -9.80 49.81 -16.02
CA THR A 238 -8.92 49.07 -15.10
C THR A 238 -8.23 47.92 -15.85
N PRO A 239 -6.90 47.72 -15.69
CA PRO A 239 -6.20 46.62 -16.33
C PRO A 239 -6.82 45.28 -15.94
N ILE A 240 -7.13 44.43 -16.94
CA ILE A 240 -7.67 43.09 -16.70
C ILE A 240 -6.54 42.19 -16.21
N ASP A 241 -6.68 41.63 -15.01
CA ASP A 241 -5.72 40.68 -14.44
C ASP A 241 -5.93 39.27 -15.03
N LEU A 242 -5.07 38.89 -15.98
CA LEU A 242 -5.06 37.56 -16.61
C LEU A 242 -4.20 36.54 -15.85
N SER A 243 -3.50 36.94 -14.79
CA SER A 243 -2.58 36.04 -14.07
C SER A 243 -3.32 34.85 -13.47
N LYS A 244 -4.51 35.06 -12.91
CA LYS A 244 -5.33 34.02 -12.29
C LYS A 244 -5.87 33.01 -13.31
N PRO A 245 -6.54 33.41 -14.41
CA PRO A 245 -6.94 32.49 -15.48
C PRO A 245 -5.79 31.66 -16.06
N LEU A 246 -4.63 32.29 -16.31
CA LEU A 246 -3.48 31.61 -16.88
C LEU A 246 -2.86 30.60 -15.90
N THR A 247 -2.78 30.97 -14.61
CA THR A 247 -2.31 30.04 -13.55
C THR A 247 -3.27 28.86 -13.40
N ALA A 248 -4.58 29.08 -13.44
CA ALA A 248 -5.57 28.01 -13.38
C ALA A 248 -5.46 27.05 -14.57
N LEU A 249 -5.27 27.59 -15.78
CA LEU A 249 -5.03 26.77 -16.98
C LEU A 249 -3.73 25.97 -16.87
N ALA A 250 -2.63 26.61 -16.46
CA ALA A 250 -1.35 25.93 -16.29
C ALA A 250 -1.44 24.76 -15.30
N ASN A 251 -2.13 24.97 -14.17
CA ASN A 251 -2.36 23.91 -13.17
C ASN A 251 -3.22 22.76 -13.73
N ALA A 252 -4.30 23.09 -14.46
CA ALA A 252 -5.15 22.07 -15.08
C ALA A 252 -4.39 21.22 -16.10
N VAL A 253 -3.55 21.87 -16.93
CA VAL A 253 -2.69 21.17 -17.90
C VAL A 253 -1.65 20.31 -17.21
N ALA A 254 -0.95 20.83 -16.18
CA ALA A 254 0.04 20.06 -15.44
C ALA A 254 -0.58 18.80 -14.81
N LEU A 255 -1.72 18.95 -14.12
CA LEU A 255 -2.44 17.84 -13.52
C LEU A 255 -2.90 16.81 -14.57
N HIS A 256 -3.41 17.28 -15.70
CA HIS A 256 -3.82 16.38 -16.78
C HIS A 256 -2.63 15.59 -17.34
N VAL A 257 -1.49 16.24 -17.62
CA VAL A 257 -0.27 15.58 -18.09
C VAL A 257 0.22 14.54 -17.07
N ASP A 258 0.23 14.86 -15.78
CA ASP A 258 0.61 13.92 -14.72
C ASP A 258 -0.33 12.70 -14.71
N ASN A 259 -1.64 12.91 -14.84
CA ASN A 259 -2.62 11.83 -14.89
C ASN A 259 -2.46 10.96 -16.15
N VAL A 260 -2.17 11.57 -17.31
CA VAL A 260 -1.87 10.85 -18.56
C VAL A 260 -0.64 9.97 -18.36
N LEU A 261 0.47 10.53 -17.88
CA LEU A 261 1.71 9.80 -17.64
C LEU A 261 1.53 8.66 -16.65
N ALA A 262 0.78 8.89 -15.56
CA ALA A 262 0.45 7.85 -14.58
C ALA A 262 -0.37 6.71 -15.20
N SER A 263 -1.33 7.02 -16.07
CA SER A 263 -2.16 6.03 -16.77
C SER A 263 -1.33 5.17 -17.71
N PHE A 264 -0.45 5.79 -18.51
CA PHE A 264 0.47 5.07 -19.39
C PHE A 264 1.48 4.20 -18.62
N SER A 265 2.08 4.74 -17.56
CA SER A 265 3.03 4.01 -16.72
C SER A 265 2.37 2.78 -16.07
N THR A 266 1.17 2.95 -15.51
CA THR A 266 0.42 1.85 -14.89
C THR A 266 0.01 0.79 -15.92
N ALA A 267 -0.48 1.22 -17.09
CA ALA A 267 -0.88 0.32 -18.17
C ALA A 267 0.29 -0.52 -18.72
N THR A 268 1.50 0.05 -18.76
CA THR A 268 2.70 -0.64 -19.27
C THR A 268 3.47 -1.42 -18.21
N ALA A 269 3.24 -1.15 -16.92
CA ALA A 269 3.92 -1.83 -15.81
C ALA A 269 3.70 -3.35 -15.83
N GLY A 270 2.47 -3.82 -16.10
CA GLY A 270 2.17 -5.25 -16.18
C GLY A 270 2.95 -5.97 -17.27
N LEU A 271 3.09 -5.36 -18.45
CA LEU A 271 3.89 -5.89 -19.56
C LEU A 271 5.38 -5.88 -19.22
N GLN A 272 5.90 -4.75 -18.71
CA GLN A 272 7.30 -4.63 -18.32
C GLN A 272 7.70 -5.68 -17.28
N ARG A 273 6.86 -5.93 -16.27
CA ARG A 273 7.10 -6.99 -15.27
C ARG A 273 7.20 -8.36 -15.92
N ARG A 274 6.23 -8.76 -16.76
CA ARG A 274 6.25 -10.07 -17.43
C ARG A 274 7.48 -10.24 -18.32
N THR A 275 7.84 -9.22 -19.08
CA THR A 275 9.05 -9.22 -19.92
C THR A 275 10.32 -9.34 -19.08
N ASN A 276 10.42 -8.61 -17.97
CA ASN A 276 11.55 -8.72 -17.05
C ASN A 276 11.66 -10.12 -16.44
N LEU A 277 10.54 -10.73 -16.05
CA LEU A 277 10.54 -12.11 -15.52
C LEU A 277 10.99 -13.13 -16.55
N LEU A 278 10.54 -13.00 -17.80
CA LEU A 278 11.01 -13.85 -18.89
C LEU A 278 12.51 -13.68 -19.12
N TRP A 279 12.99 -12.44 -19.17
CA TRP A 279 14.43 -12.17 -19.29
C TRP A 279 15.22 -12.77 -18.13
N TRP A 280 14.76 -12.59 -16.89
CA TRP A 280 15.40 -13.15 -15.70
C TRP A 280 15.49 -14.68 -15.75
N LYS A 281 14.40 -15.35 -16.16
CA LYS A 281 14.38 -16.81 -16.33
C LYS A 281 15.38 -17.26 -17.40
N GLU A 282 15.47 -16.57 -18.54
CA GLU A 282 16.35 -16.98 -19.64
C GLU A 282 17.83 -16.62 -19.38
N ALA A 283 18.09 -15.50 -18.71
CA ALA A 283 19.45 -15.06 -18.37
C ALA A 283 20.09 -15.90 -17.25
N LEU A 284 19.27 -16.57 -16.43
CA LEU A 284 19.69 -17.42 -15.31
C LEU A 284 20.74 -16.77 -14.41
N TYR A 285 20.57 -15.48 -14.11
CA TYR A 285 21.53 -14.69 -13.35
C TYR A 285 20.94 -14.15 -12.05
N SER A 286 21.65 -14.37 -10.93
CA SER A 286 21.27 -13.83 -9.63
C SER A 286 21.76 -12.41 -9.46
N THR A 287 20.84 -11.46 -9.33
CA THR A 287 21.17 -10.08 -8.96
C THR A 287 21.67 -9.97 -7.52
N SER A 288 21.15 -10.81 -6.61
CA SER A 288 21.53 -10.81 -5.20
C SER A 288 22.93 -11.36 -4.95
N ALA A 289 23.31 -12.43 -5.66
CA ALA A 289 24.63 -13.06 -5.53
C ALA A 289 25.65 -12.55 -6.56
N GLN A 290 25.21 -11.84 -7.61
CA GLN A 290 26.02 -11.39 -8.74
C GLN A 290 26.70 -12.52 -9.54
N GLU A 291 26.06 -13.69 -9.58
CA GLU A 291 26.57 -14.91 -10.23
C GLU A 291 25.47 -15.62 -11.01
N SER A 292 25.87 -16.48 -11.95
CA SER A 292 24.93 -17.35 -12.68
C SER A 292 24.34 -18.39 -11.74
N TYR A 293 23.03 -18.64 -11.83
CA TYR A 293 22.39 -19.74 -11.08
C TYR A 293 22.96 -21.12 -11.47
N LEU A 294 23.54 -21.23 -12.66
CA LEU A 294 24.18 -22.47 -13.14
C LEU A 294 25.50 -22.78 -12.42
N ASP A 295 26.15 -21.76 -11.84
CA ASP A 295 27.42 -21.90 -11.13
C ASP A 295 27.20 -22.10 -9.62
N LEU A 296 25.94 -22.11 -9.17
CA LEU A 296 25.56 -22.25 -7.77
C LEU A 296 25.04 -23.67 -7.48
N PRO A 297 25.20 -24.18 -6.25
CA PRO A 297 24.56 -25.44 -5.88
C PRO A 297 23.02 -25.31 -5.94
N LEU A 298 22.35 -26.40 -6.34
CA LEU A 298 20.97 -26.37 -6.81
C LEU A 298 19.95 -25.79 -5.81
N TYR A 299 20.10 -26.06 -4.51
CA TYR A 299 19.16 -25.57 -3.49
C TYR A 299 19.44 -24.11 -3.10
N GLU A 300 20.69 -23.69 -3.12
CA GLU A 300 21.10 -22.30 -2.97
C GLU A 300 20.63 -21.47 -4.16
N ALA A 301 20.78 -21.98 -5.38
CA ALA A 301 20.23 -21.38 -6.59
C ALA A 301 18.71 -21.21 -6.47
N ALA A 302 17.97 -22.25 -6.05
CA ALA A 302 16.53 -22.18 -5.83
C ALA A 302 16.15 -21.13 -4.76
N SER A 303 16.94 -20.99 -3.70
CA SER A 303 16.72 -20.00 -2.63
C SER A 303 16.95 -18.57 -3.12
N LEU A 304 18.02 -18.36 -3.88
CA LEU A 304 18.35 -17.06 -4.46
C LEU A 304 17.37 -16.69 -5.58
N MET A 305 16.89 -17.65 -6.37
CA MET A 305 15.81 -17.41 -7.33
C MET A 305 14.52 -16.96 -6.64
N ALA A 306 14.19 -17.53 -5.49
CA ALA A 306 13.05 -17.08 -4.67
C ALA A 306 13.23 -15.63 -4.19
N LEU A 307 14.43 -15.26 -3.74
CA LEU A 307 14.79 -13.91 -3.31
C LEU A 307 14.75 -12.90 -4.47
N ASP A 308 15.43 -13.21 -5.57
CA ASP A 308 15.52 -12.32 -6.73
C ASP A 308 14.15 -12.11 -7.38
N LEU A 309 13.34 -13.18 -7.48
CA LEU A 309 11.97 -13.04 -7.95
C LEU A 309 11.15 -12.18 -7.01
N HIS A 310 11.25 -12.43 -5.70
CA HIS A 310 10.60 -11.62 -4.68
C HIS A 310 10.92 -10.13 -4.88
N GLU A 311 12.18 -9.75 -5.04
CA GLU A 311 12.58 -8.35 -5.25
C GLU A 311 12.04 -7.74 -6.55
N GLN A 312 11.78 -8.54 -7.58
CA GLN A 312 11.26 -8.08 -8.87
C GLN A 312 9.73 -7.94 -8.93
N VAL A 313 8.99 -8.70 -8.11
CA VAL A 313 7.51 -8.70 -8.14
C VAL A 313 6.90 -7.84 -7.03
N PRO A 314 5.71 -7.25 -7.21
CA PRO A 314 4.98 -6.59 -6.13
C PRO A 314 4.49 -7.56 -5.04
N THR A 315 4.01 -7.00 -3.92
CA THR A 315 3.43 -7.78 -2.81
C THR A 315 2.26 -8.64 -3.28
N TYR A 316 1.39 -8.11 -4.13
CA TYR A 316 0.28 -8.84 -4.73
C TYR A 316 0.75 -9.44 -6.05
N SER A 317 0.96 -10.76 -6.04
CA SER A 317 1.39 -11.51 -7.22
C SER A 317 0.40 -12.63 -7.48
N PRO A 318 -0.04 -12.83 -8.74
CA PRO A 318 -1.00 -13.89 -9.05
C PRO A 318 -0.37 -15.26 -8.82
N ALA A 319 -1.20 -16.28 -8.59
CA ALA A 319 -0.74 -17.67 -8.40
C ALA A 319 0.18 -18.19 -9.53
N SER A 320 0.04 -17.64 -10.74
CA SER A 320 0.91 -17.92 -11.89
C SER A 320 2.38 -17.56 -11.65
N VAL A 321 2.70 -16.56 -10.82
CA VAL A 321 4.10 -16.19 -10.47
C VAL A 321 4.79 -17.28 -9.65
N SER A 322 4.09 -17.87 -8.68
CA SER A 322 4.63 -19.01 -7.91
C SER A 322 4.85 -20.23 -8.81
N SER A 323 3.93 -20.46 -9.77
CA SER A 323 4.08 -21.54 -10.75
C SER A 323 5.25 -21.27 -11.71
N PHE A 324 5.43 -20.01 -12.13
CA PHE A 324 6.56 -19.58 -12.94
C PHE A 324 7.90 -19.82 -12.24
N LEU A 325 8.02 -19.47 -10.95
CA LEU A 325 9.22 -19.76 -10.16
C LEU A 325 9.52 -21.26 -10.13
N LYS A 326 8.49 -22.07 -9.86
CA LYS A 326 8.61 -23.53 -9.77
C LYS A 326 9.15 -24.12 -11.07
N GLU A 327 8.63 -23.68 -12.21
CA GLU A 327 9.11 -24.11 -13.53
C GLU A 327 10.50 -23.56 -13.86
N ALA A 328 10.80 -22.31 -13.48
CA ALA A 328 12.12 -21.73 -13.69
C ALA A 328 13.22 -22.51 -12.95
N ILE A 329 12.96 -22.91 -11.69
CA ILE A 329 13.89 -23.74 -10.90
C ILE A 329 14.04 -25.13 -11.54
N ARG A 330 12.96 -25.71 -12.07
CA ARG A 330 13.00 -27.02 -12.76
C ARG A 330 13.84 -27.01 -14.05
N CYS A 331 14.07 -25.84 -14.65
CA CYS A 331 14.94 -25.71 -15.81
C CYS A 331 16.43 -25.74 -15.47
N LEU A 332 16.81 -25.68 -14.19
CA LEU A 332 18.21 -25.79 -13.78
C LEU A 332 18.74 -27.21 -14.03
N PRO A 333 19.99 -27.36 -14.48
CA PRO A 333 20.57 -28.68 -14.70
C PRO A 333 20.70 -29.41 -13.36
N VAL A 334 20.31 -30.69 -13.36
CA VAL A 334 20.54 -31.60 -12.23
C VAL A 334 21.78 -32.44 -12.57
N ASP A 335 22.75 -32.47 -11.66
CA ASP A 335 23.92 -33.33 -11.84
C ASP A 335 23.46 -34.81 -11.89
N PRO A 336 23.86 -35.61 -12.89
CA PRO A 336 23.53 -37.03 -12.95
C PRO A 336 23.94 -37.83 -11.70
N ALA A 337 24.91 -37.35 -10.92
CA ALA A 337 25.26 -37.95 -9.62
C ALA A 337 24.19 -37.72 -8.53
N ASP A 338 23.43 -36.61 -8.62
CA ASP A 338 22.37 -36.21 -7.70
C ASP A 338 20.97 -36.61 -8.17
N ALA A 339 20.84 -37.20 -9.36
CA ALA A 339 19.55 -37.63 -9.95
C ALA A 339 18.79 -38.69 -9.13
N ASN A 340 19.46 -39.37 -8.19
CA ASN A 340 18.81 -40.31 -7.25
C ASN A 340 18.38 -39.64 -5.92
N SER A 341 18.68 -38.35 -5.72
CA SER A 341 18.38 -37.58 -4.51
C SER A 341 17.61 -36.28 -4.85
N ASP A 342 16.54 -36.41 -5.64
CA ASP A 342 15.65 -35.29 -6.03
C ASP A 342 15.07 -34.49 -4.85
N LYS A 343 15.16 -35.02 -3.62
CA LYS A 343 14.68 -34.36 -2.40
C LYS A 343 15.72 -34.39 -1.30
N ARG A 344 15.87 -33.29 -0.59
CA ARG A 344 16.75 -33.16 0.59
C ARG A 344 15.97 -32.81 1.84
N GLU A 345 16.52 -33.20 2.98
CA GLU A 345 15.92 -32.97 4.29
C GLU A 345 15.91 -31.47 4.62
N VAL A 346 14.76 -30.97 5.05
CA VAL A 346 14.54 -29.54 5.30
C VAL A 346 15.51 -29.00 6.36
N ALA A 347 15.84 -29.79 7.40
CA ALA A 347 16.82 -29.37 8.40
C ALA A 347 18.21 -29.13 7.80
N VAL A 348 18.62 -29.94 6.82
CA VAL A 348 19.90 -29.77 6.10
C VAL A 348 19.85 -28.51 5.24
N LEU A 349 18.76 -28.29 4.51
CA LEU A 349 18.56 -27.10 3.67
C LEU A 349 18.59 -25.80 4.50
N VAL A 350 17.96 -25.81 5.66
CA VAL A 350 18.01 -24.69 6.61
C VAL A 350 19.43 -24.48 7.12
N GLN A 351 20.14 -25.55 7.47
CA GLN A 351 21.52 -25.43 7.95
C GLN A 351 22.46 -24.84 6.89
N GLU A 352 22.37 -25.28 5.64
CA GLU A 352 23.14 -24.74 4.52
C GLU A 352 22.78 -23.27 4.23
N SER A 353 21.49 -22.95 4.26
CA SER A 353 21.03 -21.55 4.13
C SER A 353 21.60 -20.64 5.22
N ARG A 354 21.94 -21.19 6.40
CA ARG A 354 22.55 -20.47 7.52
C ARG A 354 24.06 -20.28 7.37
N THR A 355 24.77 -21.20 6.71
CA THR A 355 26.24 -21.25 6.69
C THR A 355 26.86 -20.86 5.35
N THR A 356 26.20 -21.15 4.23
CA THR A 356 26.76 -20.92 2.89
C THR A 356 26.96 -19.42 2.61
N ALA A 357 28.08 -19.05 2.01
CA ALA A 357 28.47 -17.65 1.80
C ALA A 357 27.50 -16.90 0.87
N PHE A 358 27.14 -17.50 -0.27
CA PHE A 358 26.22 -16.92 -1.26
C PHE A 358 24.82 -16.63 -0.71
N MET A 359 24.43 -17.27 0.40
CA MET A 359 23.14 -17.08 1.07
C MET A 359 23.08 -15.85 1.98
N GLN A 360 24.17 -15.08 2.09
CA GLN A 360 24.21 -13.87 2.91
C GLN A 360 23.13 -12.82 2.56
N PRO A 361 22.86 -12.50 1.28
CA PRO A 361 21.78 -11.58 0.92
C PRO A 361 20.41 -12.06 1.41
N PHE A 362 20.15 -13.36 1.26
CA PHE A 362 18.92 -13.99 1.73
C PHE A 362 18.76 -13.87 3.24
N ARG A 363 19.79 -14.26 4.01
CA ARG A 363 19.79 -14.15 5.48
C ARG A 363 19.56 -12.72 5.95
N ASN A 364 20.21 -11.75 5.31
CA ASN A 364 20.06 -10.34 5.64
C ASN A 364 18.60 -9.87 5.45
N LEU A 365 17.97 -10.24 4.33
CA LEU A 365 16.58 -9.86 4.08
C LEU A 365 15.63 -10.59 5.03
N ALA A 366 15.84 -11.88 5.27
CA ALA A 366 15.07 -12.66 6.23
C ALA A 366 15.12 -12.02 7.64
N ALA A 367 16.31 -11.64 8.11
CA ALA A 367 16.50 -11.00 9.39
C ALA A 367 15.84 -9.62 9.50
N GLN A 368 15.71 -8.88 8.38
CA GLN A 368 14.99 -7.61 8.33
C GLN A 368 13.48 -7.78 8.38
N TYR A 369 12.96 -8.88 7.85
CA TYR A 369 11.53 -9.12 7.76
C TYR A 369 10.95 -9.79 8.98
N VAL A 370 11.63 -10.76 9.57
CA VAL A 370 11.07 -11.51 10.70
C VAL A 370 11.95 -11.36 11.91
N GLN A 371 11.34 -11.41 13.09
CA GLN A 371 12.07 -11.49 14.35
C GLN A 371 12.57 -12.92 14.57
N ALA A 372 13.46 -13.08 15.54
CA ALA A 372 13.93 -14.40 15.93
C ALA A 372 12.77 -15.27 16.45
N ALA A 373 12.83 -16.58 16.21
CA ALA A 373 11.76 -17.48 16.57
C ALA A 373 11.63 -17.62 18.10
N GLU A 374 10.47 -17.27 18.66
CA GLU A 374 10.11 -17.51 20.06
C GLU A 374 9.16 -18.72 20.23
N GLY A 375 8.59 -19.19 19.12
CA GLY A 375 7.62 -20.29 19.04
C GLY A 375 7.35 -20.63 17.58
N ARG A 376 6.20 -21.25 17.28
CA ARG A 376 5.82 -21.61 15.91
C ARG A 376 5.85 -20.41 14.96
N GLY A 377 6.63 -20.49 13.90
CA GLY A 377 6.86 -19.40 12.95
C GLY A 377 7.55 -19.84 11.66
N PRO A 378 7.82 -18.89 10.75
CA PRO A 378 8.34 -19.19 9.41
C PRO A 378 9.79 -19.66 9.44
N LEU A 379 10.23 -20.41 8.42
CA LEU A 379 11.64 -20.80 8.24
C LEU A 379 12.56 -19.58 8.17
N LEU A 380 12.10 -18.47 7.59
CA LEU A 380 12.83 -17.20 7.55
C LEU A 380 13.37 -16.77 8.92
N SER A 381 12.63 -17.04 10.00
CA SER A 381 13.03 -16.63 11.37
C SER A 381 14.27 -17.38 11.85
N VAL A 382 14.39 -18.65 11.48
CA VAL A 382 15.51 -19.53 11.83
C VAL A 382 16.71 -19.29 10.90
N ILE A 383 16.44 -18.99 9.63
CA ILE A 383 17.48 -18.69 8.63
C ILE A 383 18.11 -17.32 8.88
N GLY A 384 17.29 -16.29 9.12
CA GLY A 384 17.73 -14.91 9.32
C GLY A 384 18.36 -14.66 10.68
N HIS A 385 17.88 -15.33 11.74
CA HIS A 385 18.39 -15.18 13.11
C HIS A 385 18.92 -16.51 13.65
N PRO A 386 20.14 -16.92 13.25
CA PRO A 386 20.74 -18.13 13.78
C PRO A 386 21.05 -17.96 15.27
N GLN A 387 20.12 -18.34 16.15
CA GLN A 387 20.25 -18.18 17.61
C GLN A 387 21.44 -18.97 18.20
N ASN A 388 21.85 -20.06 17.53
CA ASN A 388 23.08 -20.82 17.82
C ASN A 388 23.68 -21.29 16.49
N PRO A 389 24.95 -21.03 16.16
CA PRO A 389 25.56 -21.48 14.89
C PRO A 389 25.61 -23.01 14.72
N GLY A 390 25.30 -23.78 15.77
CA GLY A 390 25.15 -25.24 15.72
C GLY A 390 23.84 -25.73 15.08
N THR A 391 23.75 -27.05 14.95
CA THR A 391 22.57 -27.78 14.49
C THR A 391 21.42 -27.65 15.50
N ILE A 392 20.24 -27.30 15.02
CA ILE A 392 19.02 -27.26 15.84
C ILE A 392 18.58 -28.70 16.06
N ASP A 393 18.28 -29.06 17.32
CA ASP A 393 17.72 -30.38 17.63
C ASP A 393 16.41 -30.62 16.88
N ALA A 394 16.15 -31.86 16.45
CA ALA A 394 14.99 -32.17 15.61
C ALA A 394 13.64 -31.83 16.28
N GLY A 395 13.52 -32.05 17.60
CA GLY A 395 12.32 -31.70 18.35
C GLY A 395 12.14 -30.19 18.45
N GLN A 396 13.23 -29.47 18.71
CA GLN A 396 13.23 -28.00 18.72
C GLN A 396 12.91 -27.43 17.32
N PHE A 397 13.42 -28.04 16.26
CA PHE A 397 13.14 -27.64 14.87
C PHE A 397 11.64 -27.73 14.58
N ARG A 398 11.02 -28.89 14.84
CA ARG A 398 9.56 -29.07 14.65
C ARG A 398 8.77 -28.06 15.46
N ALA A 399 9.17 -27.80 16.71
CA ALA A 399 8.50 -26.87 17.60
C ALA A 399 8.54 -25.42 17.11
N LEU A 400 9.62 -25.01 16.45
CA LEU A 400 9.78 -23.67 15.89
C LEU A 400 9.13 -23.50 14.52
N VAL A 401 9.23 -24.49 13.62
CA VAL A 401 8.91 -24.24 12.19
C VAL A 401 7.72 -25.02 11.65
N GLY A 402 7.13 -25.96 12.37
CA GLY A 402 5.98 -26.68 11.81
C GLY A 402 6.30 -27.85 10.90
N ILE A 403 7.58 -28.16 10.69
CA ILE A 403 8.03 -29.16 9.73
C ILE A 403 8.93 -30.16 10.44
N ASP A 404 8.76 -31.45 10.13
CA ASP A 404 9.67 -32.48 10.63
C ASP A 404 11.08 -32.28 10.08
N ALA A 405 12.11 -32.45 10.91
CA ALA A 405 13.50 -32.25 10.49
C ALA A 405 13.88 -33.15 9.30
N THR A 406 13.28 -34.34 9.20
CA THR A 406 13.50 -35.34 8.16
C THR A 406 12.57 -35.19 6.96
N ALA A 407 11.62 -34.24 7.00
CA ALA A 407 10.77 -33.94 5.85
C ALA A 407 11.65 -33.57 4.66
N ARG A 408 11.30 -34.03 3.45
CA ARG A 408 12.14 -33.86 2.26
C ARG A 408 11.45 -33.00 1.20
N MET A 409 12.17 -32.04 0.65
CA MET A 409 11.70 -31.14 -0.40
C MET A 409 12.58 -31.20 -1.63
N THR A 410 11.97 -31.11 -2.81
CA THR A 410 12.66 -30.82 -4.07
C THR A 410 13.15 -29.36 -4.10
N PRO A 411 14.11 -28.99 -4.97
CA PRO A 411 14.55 -27.61 -5.12
C PRO A 411 13.40 -26.65 -5.46
N ALA A 412 12.48 -27.09 -6.32
CA ALA A 412 11.33 -26.28 -6.73
C ALA A 412 10.31 -26.08 -5.60
N GLU A 413 10.09 -27.10 -4.76
CA GLU A 413 9.28 -26.97 -3.54
C GLU A 413 9.95 -26.02 -2.54
N TRP A 414 11.25 -26.18 -2.31
CA TRP A 414 12.04 -25.34 -1.42
C TRP A 414 12.02 -23.86 -1.82
N GLY A 415 12.36 -23.54 -3.07
CA GLY A 415 12.34 -22.16 -3.56
C GLY A 415 10.94 -21.54 -3.51
N THR A 416 9.90 -22.29 -3.89
CA THR A 416 8.51 -21.82 -3.80
C THR A 416 8.08 -21.58 -2.36
N TYR A 417 8.49 -22.46 -1.44
CA TYR A 417 8.22 -22.32 -0.01
C TYR A 417 8.82 -21.01 0.54
N LEU A 418 10.11 -20.76 0.26
CA LEU A 418 10.80 -19.54 0.67
C LEU A 418 10.19 -18.28 0.05
N PHE A 419 9.84 -18.31 -1.24
CA PHE A 419 9.20 -17.19 -1.93
C PHE A 419 7.89 -16.80 -1.25
N ARG A 420 7.06 -17.77 -0.89
CA ARG A 420 5.79 -17.52 -0.18
C ARG A 420 6.01 -16.90 1.19
N GLU A 421 6.99 -17.37 1.96
CA GLU A 421 7.31 -16.75 3.25
C GLU A 421 7.82 -15.32 3.09
N LEU A 422 8.64 -15.04 2.06
CA LEU A 422 9.10 -13.69 1.74
C LEU A 422 7.93 -12.78 1.37
N GLN A 423 6.99 -13.25 0.54
CA GLN A 423 5.78 -12.50 0.17
C GLN A 423 4.89 -12.23 1.39
N SER A 424 4.65 -13.25 2.23
CA SER A 424 3.93 -13.09 3.51
C SER A 424 4.57 -12.01 4.37
N ALA A 425 5.88 -12.09 4.59
CA ALA A 425 6.57 -11.18 5.48
C ALA A 425 6.58 -9.75 4.91
N ARG A 426 6.79 -9.57 3.61
CA ARG A 426 6.68 -8.24 2.98
C ARG A 426 5.30 -7.64 3.13
N ALA A 427 4.24 -8.42 2.91
CA ALA A 427 2.87 -7.95 3.03
C ALA A 427 2.62 -7.36 4.41
N THR A 428 3.07 -8.04 5.46
CA THR A 428 2.82 -7.63 6.85
C THR A 428 3.82 -6.62 7.41
N ASN A 429 4.97 -6.41 6.74
CA ASN A 429 6.01 -5.46 7.17
C ASN A 429 5.99 -4.12 6.43
N ALA A 430 5.14 -3.94 5.42
CA ALA A 430 5.12 -2.74 4.57
C ALA A 430 4.91 -1.41 5.32
N GLY A 431 4.59 -1.42 6.63
CA GLY A 431 4.57 -0.25 7.51
C GLY A 431 5.94 0.19 8.05
N VAL A 432 6.99 -0.63 7.96
CA VAL A 432 8.36 -0.27 8.34
C VAL A 432 9.04 0.34 7.12
N LYS A 433 9.12 1.67 7.06
CA LYS A 433 9.81 2.42 5.99
C LYS A 433 11.16 1.75 5.69
N ARG A 434 11.31 1.17 4.49
CA ARG A 434 12.62 0.78 3.94
C ARG A 434 13.55 1.98 4.08
N SER A 435 14.55 1.86 4.95
CA SER A 435 15.68 2.78 4.97
C SER A 435 16.24 2.80 3.54
N LYS A 436 16.06 3.92 2.83
CA LYS A 436 16.68 4.12 1.52
C LYS A 436 18.19 3.99 1.74
N ARG A 437 18.79 2.91 1.24
CA ARG A 437 20.24 2.81 1.11
C ARG A 437 20.70 3.99 0.25
N LYS A 438 21.63 4.77 0.81
CA LYS A 438 22.43 5.76 0.09
C LYS A 438 23.45 5.08 -0.80
#